data_AF-A0A097A4J5-F1
#
_entry.id   AF-A0A097A4J5-F1
#
_cell.length_a   1.000
_cell.length_b   1.000
_cell.length_c   1.000
_cell.angle_alpha   90.00
_cell.angle_beta   90.00
_cell.angle_gamma   90.00
#
_symmetry.space_group_name_H-M   'P 1'
#
loop_
_entity.id
_entity.type
_entity.pdbx_description
1 polymer ?
#
loop_
_entity_poly.entity_id
_entity_poly.type
_entity_poly.pdbx_seq_one_letter_code
_entity_poly.pdbx_strand_id
1 'polypeptide(L)'
;RHGNKGVLSRILPEEDMPYLEDGTPVDVVLNPLGVPSRMNLGQILETHLGWAARALGAQAGEASQNGKTNPAGLRKKMRDLYGKYGEFIDDLRDEDVVRLAQVAGAGVHTASPVFDGASEDEVFGWLQKAGLPNSGQTRLFDGRNGDAFAHEVTVGIMYMLKLHHLVDDKIHARSTGPYSLVTQQPLGGKAQFGGQRL
;
A
#
# COMPACT_ATOMS: atom_id res chain seq x y z
N ARG A 1 0.97 -8.24 2.16
CA ARG A 1 2.01 -9.19 2.71
C ARG A 1 1.91 -10.66 2.21
N HIS A 2 1.56 -10.89 0.95
CA HIS A 2 1.05 -12.18 0.44
C HIS A 2 2.08 -13.01 -0.34
N GLY A 3 3.33 -13.04 0.11
CA GLY A 3 4.42 -13.77 -0.56
C GLY A 3 4.85 -13.18 -1.92
N ASN A 4 4.27 -12.05 -2.35
CA ASN A 4 4.72 -11.34 -3.54
C ASN A 4 6.04 -10.61 -3.22
N LYS A 5 7.09 -10.91 -4.00
CA LYS A 5 8.41 -10.29 -3.87
C LYS A 5 8.85 -9.78 -5.24
N GLY A 6 9.50 -8.63 -5.23
CA GLY A 6 10.07 -7.99 -6.40
C GLY A 6 11.40 -7.32 -6.08
N VAL A 7 12.12 -6.95 -7.13
CA VAL A 7 13.29 -6.08 -7.04
C VAL A 7 12.90 -4.75 -7.69
N LEU A 8 13.24 -3.63 -7.06
CA LEU A 8 13.03 -2.31 -7.65
C LEU A 8 13.87 -2.22 -8.94
N SER A 9 13.20 -2.07 -10.08
CA SER A 9 13.84 -2.02 -11.40
C SER A 9 14.16 -0.60 -11.85
N ARG A 10 13.29 0.35 -11.52
CA ARG A 10 13.40 1.75 -11.93
C ARG A 10 12.76 2.67 -10.90
N ILE A 11 13.36 3.83 -10.70
CA ILE A 11 12.77 4.96 -9.99
C ILE A 11 12.44 5.98 -11.06
N LEU A 12 11.16 6.34 -11.17
CA LEU A 12 10.67 7.34 -12.11
C LEU A 12 10.44 8.67 -11.39
N PRO A 13 10.58 9.80 -12.09
CA PRO A 13 10.03 11.08 -11.64
C PRO A 13 8.52 10.98 -11.44
N GLU A 14 7.97 11.83 -10.56
CA GLU A 14 6.55 11.83 -10.21
C GLU A 14 5.66 12.19 -11.42
N GLU A 15 6.13 13.10 -12.27
CA GLU A 15 5.45 13.52 -13.50
C GLU A 15 5.33 12.40 -14.55
N ASP A 16 6.18 11.39 -14.47
CA ASP A 16 6.21 10.24 -15.38
C ASP A 16 5.28 9.11 -14.90
N MET A 17 4.77 9.20 -13.67
CA MET A 17 3.93 8.16 -13.08
C MET A 17 2.49 8.26 -13.57
N PRO A 18 1.79 7.13 -13.73
CA PRO A 18 0.35 7.14 -13.93
C PRO A 18 -0.36 7.90 -12.81
N TYR A 19 -1.40 8.66 -13.15
CA TYR A 19 -2.14 9.46 -12.18
C TYR A 19 -3.65 9.22 -12.28
N LEU A 20 -4.33 9.49 -11.17
CA LEU A 20 -5.78 9.38 -11.00
C LEU A 20 -6.51 10.60 -11.59
N GLU A 21 -7.83 10.54 -11.74
CA GLU A 21 -8.65 11.67 -12.21
C GLU A 21 -8.50 12.95 -11.37
N ASP A 22 -8.15 12.81 -10.10
CA ASP A 22 -7.88 13.94 -9.19
C ASP A 22 -6.46 14.53 -9.33
N GLY A 23 -5.63 13.98 -10.22
CA GLY A 23 -4.24 14.38 -10.44
C GLY A 23 -3.24 13.68 -9.53
N THR A 24 -3.67 12.84 -8.59
CA THR A 24 -2.76 12.15 -7.66
C THR A 24 -1.97 11.06 -8.41
N PRO A 25 -0.63 11.11 -8.42
CA PRO A 25 0.19 10.07 -9.01
C PRO A 25 0.23 8.80 -8.16
N VAL A 26 0.42 7.65 -8.80
CA VAL A 26 0.61 6.38 -8.09
C VAL A 26 2.06 6.25 -7.61
N ASP A 27 2.26 5.64 -6.44
CA ASP A 27 3.61 5.47 -5.88
C ASP A 27 4.36 4.26 -6.45
N VAL A 28 3.65 3.16 -6.72
CA VAL A 28 4.24 1.87 -7.12
C VAL A 28 3.36 1.20 -8.16
N VAL A 29 3.99 0.76 -9.26
CA VAL A 29 3.33 -0.05 -10.30
C VAL A 29 3.73 -1.52 -10.16
N LEU A 30 2.74 -2.39 -10.02
CA LEU A 30 2.94 -3.84 -9.90
C LEU A 30 2.42 -4.57 -11.15
N ASN A 31 3.11 -5.65 -11.55
CA ASN A 31 2.68 -6.47 -12.68
C ASN A 31 1.49 -7.38 -12.27
N PRO A 32 0.33 -7.29 -12.93
CA PRO A 32 -0.86 -8.08 -12.59
C PRO A 32 -0.68 -9.58 -12.85
N LEU A 33 0.22 -9.98 -13.76
CA LEU A 33 0.43 -11.40 -14.12
C LEU A 33 0.96 -12.25 -12.96
N GLY A 34 1.52 -11.62 -11.94
CA GLY A 34 2.01 -12.29 -10.74
C GLY A 34 0.91 -12.79 -9.81
N VAL A 35 -0.33 -12.31 -9.96
CA VAL A 35 -1.45 -12.65 -9.07
C VAL A 35 -2.11 -13.98 -9.45
N PRO A 36 -2.57 -14.19 -10.70
CA PRO A 36 -3.25 -15.44 -11.06
C PRO A 36 -2.34 -16.66 -10.94
N SER A 37 -1.07 -16.51 -11.34
CA SER A 37 -0.09 -17.61 -11.32
C SER A 37 0.28 -18.08 -9.91
N ARG A 38 0.18 -17.21 -8.90
CA ARG A 38 0.53 -17.52 -7.50
C ARG A 38 -0.68 -17.70 -6.60
N MET A 39 -1.89 -17.53 -7.14
CA MET A 39 -3.16 -17.65 -6.41
C MET A 39 -3.22 -16.83 -5.12
N ASN A 40 -2.55 -15.68 -5.08
CA ASN A 40 -2.51 -14.80 -3.91
C ASN A 40 -3.49 -13.64 -4.03
N LEU A 41 -4.79 -13.98 -4.15
CA LEU A 41 -5.90 -13.04 -4.32
C LEU A 41 -6.03 -12.04 -3.17
N GLY A 42 -5.61 -12.43 -1.96
CA GLY A 42 -5.67 -11.58 -0.77
C GLY A 42 -4.94 -10.23 -0.93
N GLN A 43 -3.95 -10.11 -1.83
CA GLN A 43 -3.30 -8.83 -2.09
C GLN A 43 -4.22 -7.83 -2.83
N ILE A 44 -5.16 -8.32 -3.66
CA ILE A 44 -6.14 -7.49 -4.34
C ILE A 44 -7.18 -6.99 -3.33
N LEU A 45 -7.66 -7.88 -2.45
CA LEU A 45 -8.56 -7.51 -1.35
C LEU A 45 -7.89 -6.51 -0.38
N GLU A 46 -6.61 -6.70 -0.04
CA GLU A 46 -5.81 -5.74 0.74
C GLU A 46 -5.77 -4.37 0.04
N THR A 47 -5.55 -4.35 -1.28
CA THR A 47 -5.48 -3.12 -2.08
C THR A 47 -6.81 -2.36 -2.07
N HIS A 48 -7.93 -3.06 -2.29
CA HIS A 48 -9.27 -2.46 -2.27
C HIS A 48 -9.66 -1.94 -0.89
N LEU A 49 -9.50 -2.75 0.15
CA LEU A 49 -9.81 -2.36 1.53
C LEU A 49 -8.93 -1.19 1.97
N GLY A 50 -7.64 -1.21 1.63
CA GLY A 50 -6.71 -0.12 1.91
C GLY A 50 -7.11 1.17 1.23
N TRP A 51 -7.62 1.11 -0.01
CA TRP A 51 -8.12 2.29 -0.72
C TRP A 51 -9.34 2.89 -0.05
N ALA A 52 -10.34 2.06 0.26
CA ALA A 52 -11.54 2.48 0.97
C ALA A 52 -11.20 3.09 2.34
N ALA A 53 -10.30 2.45 3.10
CA ALA A 53 -9.86 2.92 4.39
C ALA A 53 -9.15 4.29 4.34
N ARG A 54 -8.32 4.52 3.32
CA ARG A 54 -7.67 5.83 3.09
C ARG A 54 -8.70 6.90 2.74
N ALA A 55 -9.61 6.61 1.81
CA ALA A 55 -10.62 7.57 1.37
C ALA A 55 -11.60 7.93 2.49
N LEU A 56 -12.12 6.95 3.24
CA LEU A 56 -12.98 7.20 4.40
C LEU A 56 -12.25 8.00 5.49
N GLY A 57 -10.96 7.71 5.69
CA GLY A 57 -10.10 8.45 6.60
C GLY A 57 -9.95 9.91 6.21
N ALA A 58 -9.58 10.18 4.95
CA ALA A 58 -9.47 11.53 4.40
C ALA A 58 -10.76 12.33 4.58
N GLN A 59 -11.91 11.73 4.27
CA GLN A 59 -13.21 12.37 4.46
C GLN A 59 -13.56 12.65 5.94
N ALA A 60 -13.02 11.85 6.88
CA ALA A 60 -13.17 12.11 8.32
C ALA A 60 -12.23 13.24 8.78
N GLY A 61 -11.01 13.26 8.27
CA GLY A 61 -10.02 14.31 8.53
C GLY A 61 -10.47 15.68 8.02
N GLU A 62 -10.96 15.76 6.78
CA GLU A 62 -11.51 16.99 6.19
C GLU A 62 -12.72 17.53 6.99
N ALA A 63 -13.60 16.63 7.43
CA ALA A 63 -14.75 16.99 8.28
C ALA A 63 -14.32 17.57 9.63
N SER A 64 -13.13 17.23 10.12
CA SER A 64 -12.56 17.78 11.35
C SER A 64 -11.96 19.18 11.15
N GLN A 65 -11.42 19.49 9.97
CA GLN A 65 -10.69 20.74 9.68
C GLN A 65 -11.59 21.90 9.23
N ASN A 66 -12.76 21.63 8.64
CA ASN A 66 -13.60 22.63 7.95
C ASN A 66 -14.27 23.72 8.83
N GLY A 67 -13.79 23.99 10.05
CA GLY A 67 -14.17 25.16 10.87
C GLY A 67 -15.65 25.25 11.31
N LYS A 68 -16.48 24.29 10.90
CA LYS A 68 -17.88 24.08 11.31
C LYS A 68 -18.00 22.72 11.98
N THR A 69 -17.20 22.50 13.01
CA THR A 69 -17.22 21.27 13.79
C THR A 69 -18.58 21.15 14.46
N ASN A 70 -19.54 20.50 13.81
CA ASN A 70 -20.73 19.97 14.47
C ASN A 70 -20.28 18.65 15.11
N PRO A 71 -19.96 18.62 16.42
CA PRO A 71 -19.36 17.44 17.05
C PRO A 71 -20.30 16.23 16.95
N ALA A 72 -21.61 16.48 16.95
CA ALA A 72 -22.62 15.45 16.76
C ALA A 72 -22.58 14.82 15.35
N GLY A 73 -22.33 15.63 14.31
CA GLY A 73 -22.20 15.14 12.93
C GLY A 73 -20.94 14.31 12.73
N LEU A 74 -19.82 14.77 13.30
CA LEU A 74 -18.56 14.02 13.27
C LEU A 74 -18.65 12.73 14.06
N ARG A 75 -19.26 12.76 15.26
CA ARG A 75 -19.51 11.57 16.08
C ARG A 75 -20.35 10.55 15.32
N LYS A 76 -21.43 10.97 14.66
CA LYS A 76 -22.26 10.08 13.84
C LYS A 76 -21.43 9.42 12.72
N LYS A 77 -20.57 10.18 12.04
CA LYS A 77 -19.70 9.65 10.98
C LYS A 77 -18.68 8.65 11.54
N MET A 78 -18.03 8.98 12.66
CA MET A 78 -17.08 8.08 13.33
C MET A 78 -17.78 6.82 13.85
N ARG A 79 -19.01 6.92 14.35
CA ARG A 79 -19.82 5.78 14.78
C ARG A 79 -20.15 4.84 13.61
N ASP A 80 -20.49 5.39 12.44
CA ASP A 80 -20.72 4.56 11.24
C ASP A 80 -19.43 3.87 10.74
N LEU A 81 -18.28 4.55 10.82
CA LEU A 81 -16.98 3.99 10.44
C LEU A 81 -16.52 2.87 11.37
N TYR A 82 -16.64 3.08 12.68
CA TYR A 82 -16.13 2.14 13.69
C TYR A 82 -17.16 1.10 14.13
N GLY A 83 -18.42 1.22 13.71
CA GLY A 83 -19.50 0.22 13.81
C GLY A 83 -19.54 -0.56 15.13
N LYS A 84 -18.78 -1.66 15.20
CA LYS A 84 -18.59 -2.52 16.38
C LYS A 84 -18.11 -1.76 17.63
N TYR A 85 -17.36 -0.68 17.45
CA TYR A 85 -16.85 0.18 18.53
C TYR A 85 -17.67 1.47 18.69
N GLY A 86 -18.92 1.50 18.20
CA GLY A 86 -19.79 2.66 18.30
C GLY A 86 -19.98 3.16 19.73
N GLU A 87 -20.14 2.26 20.70
CA GLU A 87 -20.27 2.61 22.12
C GLU A 87 -19.04 3.34 22.66
N PHE A 88 -17.84 2.88 22.29
CA PHE A 88 -16.59 3.57 22.63
C PHE A 88 -16.55 4.99 22.06
N ILE A 89 -17.02 5.17 20.82
CA ILE A 89 -17.11 6.50 20.20
C ILE A 89 -18.14 7.38 20.90
N ASP A 90 -19.25 6.81 21.38
CA ASP A 90 -20.31 7.54 22.09
C ASP A 90 -19.83 8.02 23.47
N ASP A 91 -18.94 7.27 24.14
CA ASP A 91 -18.34 7.63 25.43
C ASP A 91 -17.22 8.69 25.34
N LEU A 92 -16.66 8.94 24.14
CA LEU A 92 -15.59 9.93 23.96
C LEU A 92 -16.09 11.36 24.18
N ARG A 93 -15.21 12.22 24.71
CA ARG A 93 -15.45 13.67 24.73
C ARG A 93 -15.35 14.23 23.31
N ASP A 94 -16.06 15.33 23.05
CA ASP A 94 -16.07 15.95 21.72
C ASP A 94 -14.67 16.30 21.20
N GLU A 95 -13.78 16.75 22.09
CA GLU A 95 -12.36 17.01 21.76
C GLU A 95 -11.62 15.74 21.31
N ASP A 96 -11.90 14.60 21.94
CA ASP A 96 -11.25 13.34 21.63
C ASP A 96 -11.78 12.74 20.32
N VAL A 97 -13.06 12.96 19.99
CA VAL A 97 -13.64 12.60 18.68
C VAL A 97 -12.97 13.39 17.55
N VAL A 98 -12.75 14.69 17.76
CA VAL A 98 -12.04 15.55 16.79
C VAL A 98 -10.60 15.08 16.59
N ARG A 99 -9.89 14.76 17.69
CA ARG A 99 -8.52 14.21 17.62
C ARG A 99 -8.49 12.86 16.89
N LEU A 100 -9.43 11.97 17.19
CA LEU A 100 -9.52 10.68 16.51
C LEU A 100 -9.76 10.86 15.01
N ALA A 101 -10.64 11.78 14.61
CA ALA A 101 -10.87 12.09 13.21
C ALA A 101 -9.64 12.70 12.51
N GLN A 102 -8.86 13.54 13.21
CA GLN A 102 -7.60 14.07 12.68
C GLN A 102 -6.57 12.96 12.44
N VAL A 103 -6.41 12.05 13.40
CA VAL A 103 -5.51 10.89 13.26
C VAL A 103 -6.00 9.95 12.16
N ALA A 104 -7.30 9.69 12.10
CA ALA A 104 -7.93 8.91 11.04
C ALA A 104 -7.84 9.56 9.66
N GLY A 105 -7.52 10.87 9.57
CA GLY A 105 -7.30 11.60 8.34
C GLY A 105 -6.26 10.97 7.41
N ALA A 106 -5.24 10.30 7.97
CA ALA A 106 -4.23 9.57 7.19
C ALA A 106 -4.73 8.22 6.64
N GLY A 107 -5.88 7.75 7.11
CA GLY A 107 -6.49 6.46 6.80
C GLY A 107 -7.05 5.79 8.05
N VAL A 108 -8.24 5.19 7.91
CA VAL A 108 -8.83 4.39 8.98
C VAL A 108 -8.04 3.10 9.16
N HIS A 109 -7.60 2.81 10.37
CA HIS A 109 -6.91 1.55 10.65
C HIS A 109 -7.93 0.41 10.66
N THR A 110 -7.75 -0.56 9.77
CA THR A 110 -8.61 -1.74 9.67
C THR A 110 -7.92 -2.96 10.25
N ALA A 111 -8.73 -3.87 10.80
CA ALA A 111 -8.26 -5.16 11.29
C ALA A 111 -9.08 -6.26 10.60
N SER A 112 -8.38 -7.19 9.97
CA SER A 112 -8.96 -8.41 9.39
C SER A 112 -8.25 -9.61 10.01
N PRO A 113 -8.82 -10.22 11.06
CA PRO A 113 -8.29 -11.42 11.69
C PRO A 113 -8.05 -12.57 10.71
N VAL A 114 -7.16 -13.49 11.08
CA VAL A 114 -6.93 -14.70 10.29
C VAL A 114 -8.14 -15.62 10.46
N PHE A 115 -8.73 -16.08 9.35
CA PHE A 115 -9.92 -16.96 9.29
C PHE A 115 -11.25 -16.33 9.72
N ASP A 116 -11.26 -15.09 10.22
CA ASP A 116 -12.46 -14.31 10.53
C ASP A 116 -12.26 -12.87 10.00
N GLY A 117 -11.92 -12.80 8.71
CA GLY A 117 -11.53 -11.57 8.04
C GLY A 117 -12.71 -10.85 7.41
N ALA A 118 -12.45 -9.65 6.88
CA ALA A 118 -13.44 -8.92 6.09
C ALA A 118 -13.86 -9.75 4.86
N SER A 119 -15.16 -9.94 4.71
CA SER A 119 -15.75 -10.58 3.53
C SER A 119 -15.66 -9.66 2.31
N GLU A 120 -15.78 -10.24 1.10
CA GLU A 120 -15.75 -9.47 -0.14
C GLU A 120 -16.84 -8.39 -0.16
N ASP A 121 -18.06 -8.76 0.26
CA ASP A 121 -19.21 -7.85 0.32
C ASP A 121 -18.95 -6.66 1.27
N GLU A 122 -18.26 -6.88 2.38
CA GLU A 122 -17.86 -5.80 3.29
C GLU A 122 -16.81 -4.88 2.66
N VAL A 123 -15.81 -5.44 1.97
CA VAL A 123 -14.78 -4.64 1.29
C VAL A 123 -15.39 -3.76 0.20
N PHE A 124 -16.26 -4.34 -0.63
CA PHE A 124 -16.98 -3.63 -1.69
C PHE A 124 -17.98 -2.62 -1.11
N GLY A 125 -18.67 -2.96 -0.03
CA GLY A 125 -19.51 -2.03 0.73
C GLY A 125 -18.73 -0.83 1.28
N TRP A 126 -17.49 -1.05 1.73
CA TRP A 126 -16.61 0.04 2.17
C TRP A 126 -16.16 0.95 1.02
N LEU A 127 -15.86 0.40 -0.15
CA LEU A 127 -15.58 1.19 -1.36
C LEU A 127 -16.78 2.08 -1.72
N GLN A 128 -17.99 1.51 -1.68
CA GLN A 128 -19.21 2.26 -1.95
C GLN A 128 -19.44 3.37 -0.91
N LYS A 129 -19.25 3.09 0.38
CA LYS A 129 -19.31 4.09 1.45
C LYS A 129 -18.31 5.22 1.25
N ALA A 130 -17.14 4.91 0.71
CA ALA A 130 -16.10 5.88 0.39
C ALA A 130 -16.40 6.72 -0.86
N GLY A 131 -17.44 6.41 -1.62
CA GLY A 131 -17.73 7.04 -2.90
C GLY A 131 -16.78 6.59 -4.02
N LEU A 132 -16.14 5.44 -3.86
CA LEU A 132 -15.22 4.85 -4.84
C LEU A 132 -15.94 3.84 -5.74
N PRO A 133 -15.39 3.52 -6.92
CA PRO A 133 -15.94 2.50 -7.81
C PRO A 133 -16.04 1.13 -7.11
N ASN A 134 -17.19 0.47 -7.24
CA ASN A 134 -17.43 -0.82 -6.62
C ASN A 134 -16.54 -1.95 -7.21
N SER A 135 -15.97 -1.74 -8.40
CA SER A 135 -15.00 -2.67 -8.99
C SER A 135 -13.63 -2.65 -8.31
N GLY A 136 -13.33 -1.60 -7.52
CA GLY A 136 -11.96 -1.32 -7.06
C GLY A 136 -11.01 -0.91 -8.20
N GLN A 137 -11.57 -0.60 -9.38
CA GLN A 137 -10.85 -0.16 -10.56
C GLN A 137 -11.23 1.27 -10.90
N THR A 138 -10.29 2.02 -11.47
CA THR A 138 -10.53 3.39 -11.91
C THR A 138 -9.72 3.69 -13.16
N ARG A 139 -10.07 4.80 -13.80
CA ARG A 139 -9.36 5.28 -14.98
C ARG A 139 -8.07 5.94 -14.53
N LEU A 140 -6.96 5.49 -15.11
CA LEU A 140 -5.66 6.13 -14.97
C LEU A 140 -5.31 6.86 -16.25
N PHE A 141 -4.42 7.84 -16.11
CA PHE A 141 -3.81 8.59 -17.21
C PHE A 141 -2.30 8.38 -17.18
N ASP A 142 -1.68 8.31 -18.34
CA ASP A 142 -0.23 8.20 -18.47
C ASP A 142 0.40 9.58 -18.26
N GLY A 143 1.34 9.68 -17.31
CA GLY A 143 2.02 10.93 -16.95
C GLY A 143 2.83 11.55 -18.09
N ARG A 144 3.24 10.77 -19.10
CA ARG A 144 4.11 11.26 -20.17
C ARG A 144 3.38 11.99 -21.29
N ASN A 145 2.20 11.50 -21.65
CA ASN A 145 1.41 12.03 -22.76
C ASN A 145 0.04 12.59 -22.32
N GLY A 146 -0.42 12.27 -21.11
CA GLY A 146 -1.73 12.65 -20.57
C GLY A 146 -2.90 11.82 -21.12
N ASP A 147 -2.63 10.79 -21.92
CA ASP A 147 -3.69 9.95 -22.48
C ASP A 147 -4.21 8.99 -21.41
N ALA A 148 -5.52 8.74 -21.45
CA ALA A 148 -6.11 7.74 -20.57
C ALA A 148 -5.76 6.31 -21.03
N PHE A 149 -5.57 5.40 -20.07
CA PHE A 149 -5.43 3.98 -20.38
C PHE A 149 -6.72 3.42 -21.00
N ALA A 150 -6.57 2.42 -21.88
CA ALA A 150 -7.68 1.80 -22.59
C ALA A 150 -8.65 1.02 -21.69
N HIS A 151 -8.18 0.54 -20.54
CA HIS A 151 -8.95 -0.21 -19.56
C HIS A 151 -8.77 0.39 -18.18
N GLU A 152 -9.78 0.25 -17.34
CA GLU A 152 -9.68 0.59 -15.93
C GLU A 152 -8.66 -0.31 -15.24
N VAL A 153 -7.93 0.27 -14.29
CA VAL A 153 -6.84 -0.39 -13.58
C VAL A 153 -7.19 -0.44 -12.10
N THR A 154 -6.87 -1.57 -11.45
CA THR A 154 -6.99 -1.68 -9.99
C THR A 154 -5.97 -0.76 -9.33
N VAL A 155 -6.46 0.19 -8.55
CA VAL A 155 -5.66 1.10 -7.73
C VAL A 155 -6.04 0.91 -6.27
N GLY A 156 -5.10 1.14 -5.37
CA GLY A 156 -5.39 1.18 -3.95
C GLY A 156 -4.14 1.16 -3.10
N ILE A 157 -4.32 0.83 -1.83
CA ILE A 157 -3.24 0.91 -0.84
C ILE A 157 -2.84 -0.51 -0.44
N MET A 158 -1.60 -0.87 -0.74
CA MET A 158 -0.99 -2.14 -0.33
C MET A 158 0.13 -1.88 0.67
N TYR A 159 0.17 -2.68 1.74
CA TYR A 159 1.26 -2.61 2.70
C TYR A 159 2.52 -3.29 2.15
N MET A 160 3.60 -2.50 1.99
CA MET A 160 4.87 -2.94 1.42
C MET A 160 5.97 -3.00 2.48
N LEU A 161 6.88 -3.97 2.33
CA LEU A 161 8.03 -4.18 3.22
C LEU A 161 9.33 -4.14 2.44
N LYS A 162 10.35 -3.49 3.00
CA LYS A 162 11.73 -3.55 2.51
C LYS A 162 12.47 -4.68 3.22
N LEU A 163 12.88 -5.70 2.47
CA LEU A 163 13.67 -6.81 3.01
C LEU A 163 15.13 -6.39 3.21
N HIS A 164 15.83 -7.02 4.16
CA HIS A 164 17.27 -6.83 4.42
C HIS A 164 18.19 -7.30 3.28
N HIS A 165 17.63 -7.75 2.16
CA HIS A 165 18.37 -8.16 0.98
C HIS A 165 18.79 -6.97 0.13
N LEU A 166 19.72 -6.15 0.65
CA LEU A 166 20.23 -4.97 -0.03
C LEU A 166 21.20 -5.35 -1.14
N VAL A 167 21.19 -4.54 -2.21
CA VAL A 167 22.07 -4.74 -3.36
C VAL A 167 23.53 -4.48 -3.00
N ASP A 168 23.81 -3.48 -2.16
CA ASP A 168 25.16 -3.11 -1.71
C ASP A 168 25.88 -4.27 -1.00
N ASP A 169 25.13 -5.05 -0.22
CA ASP A 169 25.67 -6.22 0.48
C ASP A 169 25.99 -7.34 -0.51
N LYS A 170 25.25 -7.43 -1.62
CA LYS A 170 25.32 -8.52 -2.61
C LYS A 170 26.26 -8.25 -3.78
N ILE A 171 26.54 -6.99 -4.12
CA ILE A 171 27.50 -6.66 -5.16
C ILE A 171 28.88 -7.14 -4.71
N HIS A 172 29.49 -7.97 -5.56
CA HIS A 172 30.85 -8.47 -5.39
C HIS A 172 31.47 -8.68 -6.77
N ALA A 173 32.66 -8.12 -6.96
CA ALA A 173 33.45 -8.27 -8.18
C ALA A 173 34.91 -8.51 -7.80
N ARG A 174 35.59 -9.36 -8.57
CA ARG A 174 37.01 -9.68 -8.38
C ARG A 174 37.71 -9.63 -9.73
N SER A 175 38.81 -8.88 -9.81
CA SER A 175 39.77 -8.96 -10.91
C SER A 175 40.90 -9.94 -10.57
N THR A 176 41.72 -9.61 -9.57
CA THR A 176 42.79 -10.44 -9.01
C THR A 176 42.68 -10.47 -7.48
N GLY A 177 43.20 -11.50 -6.82
CA GLY A 177 43.10 -11.61 -5.37
C GLY A 177 43.84 -12.82 -4.81
N PRO A 178 43.73 -13.08 -3.50
CA PRO A 178 44.42 -14.19 -2.85
C PRO A 178 43.94 -15.56 -3.35
N TYR A 179 44.86 -16.51 -3.27
CA TYR A 179 44.69 -17.91 -3.67
C TYR A 179 44.89 -18.82 -2.46
N SER A 180 44.19 -19.94 -2.45
CA SER A 180 44.39 -21.03 -1.51
C SER A 180 45.77 -21.63 -1.73
N LEU A 181 46.54 -21.81 -0.65
CA LEU A 181 47.89 -22.40 -0.72
C LEU A 181 47.85 -23.85 -1.23
N VAL A 182 46.81 -24.61 -0.90
CA VAL A 182 46.70 -26.03 -1.22
C VAL A 182 46.20 -26.23 -2.65
N THR A 183 45.09 -25.59 -3.00
CA THR A 183 44.42 -25.84 -4.29
C THR A 183 44.88 -24.88 -5.39
N GLN A 184 45.61 -23.81 -5.04
CA GLN A 184 45.96 -22.72 -5.94
C GLN A 184 44.74 -22.13 -6.65
N GLN A 185 43.56 -22.24 -6.03
CA GLN A 185 42.32 -21.65 -6.50
C GLN A 185 42.06 -20.32 -5.79
N PRO A 186 41.34 -19.38 -6.43
CA PRO A 186 40.79 -18.21 -5.77
C PRO A 186 40.12 -18.55 -4.43
N LEU A 187 40.37 -17.75 -3.38
CA LEU A 187 39.62 -17.87 -2.12
C LEU A 187 38.11 -17.71 -2.34
N GLY A 188 37.30 -18.10 -1.35
CA GLY A 188 35.84 -18.00 -1.42
C GLY A 188 35.28 -16.83 -0.60
N GLY A 189 34.17 -16.25 -1.05
CA GLY A 189 33.40 -15.26 -0.31
C GLY A 189 33.89 -13.81 -0.43
N LYS A 190 32.95 -12.86 -0.30
CA LYS A 190 33.19 -11.41 -0.43
C LYS A 190 34.26 -10.90 0.54
N ALA A 191 34.23 -11.36 1.79
CA ALA A 191 35.17 -10.92 2.83
C ALA A 191 36.65 -11.23 2.52
N GLN A 192 36.93 -12.24 1.69
CA GLN A 192 38.28 -12.63 1.31
C GLN A 192 38.66 -12.19 -0.12
N PHE A 193 37.88 -11.28 -0.72
CA PHE A 193 37.97 -10.97 -2.16
C PHE A 193 37.95 -12.25 -3.01
N GLY A 194 37.09 -13.19 -2.64
CA GLY A 194 37.01 -14.50 -3.24
C GLY A 194 36.48 -14.50 -4.68
N GLY A 195 36.80 -15.53 -5.46
CA GLY A 195 36.26 -15.74 -6.80
C GLY A 195 34.89 -16.40 -6.78
N GLN A 196 34.15 -16.27 -7.89
CA GLN A 196 32.94 -17.05 -8.13
C GLN A 196 33.33 -18.51 -8.38
N ARG A 197 32.59 -19.46 -7.78
CA ARG A 197 32.74 -20.88 -8.12
C ARG A 197 32.08 -21.13 -9.48
N LEU A 198 32.86 -21.66 -10.43
CA LEU A 198 32.43 -22.07 -11.76
C LEU A 198 32.12 -23.57 -11.79
#